data_AF-A0AAW4LAR5-F1
#
_entry.id   AF-A0AAW4LAR5-F1
#
_cell.length_a   1.000
_cell.length_b   1.000
_cell.length_c   1.000
_cell.angle_alpha   90.00
_cell.angle_beta   90.00
_cell.angle_gamma   90.00
#
_symmetry.space_group_name_H-M   'P 1'
#
loop_
_entity.id
_entity.type
_entity.pdbx_description
1 polymer ?
#
loop_
_entity_poly.entity_id
_entity_poly.type
_entity_poly.pdbx_seq_one_letter_code
_entity_poly.pdbx_strand_id
1 'polypeptide(L)' 'MNATKGTAMKWIDANEKLPAESERVLLFTPYPIFGDDHACIGNKESITTCTARINRKKVTVFTHWMPLPPLPTKLTQ' A
#
# COMPACT_ATOMS: atom_id res chain seq x y z
N MET A 1 7.98 -14.97 -25.08
CA MET A 1 8.68 -14.16 -24.07
C MET A 1 7.80 -12.97 -23.73
N ASN A 2 6.89 -13.11 -22.76
CA ASN A 2 6.04 -11.99 -22.35
C ASN A 2 6.78 -11.25 -21.26
N ALA A 3 7.50 -10.19 -21.63
CA ALA A 3 7.97 -9.21 -20.68
C ALA A 3 6.75 -8.73 -19.90
N THR A 4 6.66 -9.12 -18.63
CA THR A 4 5.74 -8.53 -17.66
C THR A 4 6.01 -7.04 -17.70
N LYS A 5 5.08 -6.29 -18.30
CA LYS A 5 5.08 -4.84 -18.37
C LYS A 5 4.94 -4.38 -16.92
N GLY A 6 6.07 -4.31 -16.21
CA GLY A 6 6.11 -3.98 -14.80
C GLY A 6 5.44 -2.63 -14.65
N THR A 7 4.31 -2.60 -13.94
CA THR A 7 3.84 -1.37 -13.31
C THR A 7 5.04 -0.80 -12.59
N ALA A 8 5.55 0.33 -13.06
CA ALA A 8 6.72 0.97 -12.46
C ALA A 8 6.45 1.07 -10.95
N MET A 9 7.29 0.42 -10.15
CA MET A 9 7.19 0.45 -8.68
C MET A 9 7.44 1.88 -8.22
N LYS A 10 6.37 2.66 -8.18
CA LYS A 10 6.33 4.04 -7.73
C LYS A 10 5.24 4.13 -6.68
N TRP A 11 5.49 4.97 -5.68
CA TRP A 11 4.47 5.39 -4.74
C TRP A 11 3.39 6.19 -5.49
N ILE A 12 2.14 5.84 -5.25
CA ILE A 12 0.94 6.47 -5.81
C ILE A 12 0.19 7.11 -4.65
N ASP A 13 -0.13 8.40 -4.76
CA ASP A 13 -0.95 9.11 -3.76
C ASP A 13 -2.35 8.49 -3.72
N ALA A 14 -2.81 8.15 -2.51
CA ALA A 14 -4.12 7.53 -2.29
C ALA A 14 -5.30 8.42 -2.71
N ASN A 15 -5.10 9.74 -2.78
CA ASN A 15 -6.11 10.69 -3.24
C ASN A 15 -6.18 10.78 -4.78
N GLU A 16 -5.09 10.46 -5.48
CA GLU A 16 -5.07 10.44 -6.95
C GLU A 16 -5.71 9.17 -7.49
N LYS A 17 -5.35 8.02 -6.90
CA LYS A 17 -5.82 6.72 -7.35
C LYS A 17 -5.81 5.72 -6.19
N LEU A 18 -6.82 4.88 -6.13
CA LEU A 18 -6.88 3.73 -5.23
C LEU A 18 -6.51 2.43 -5.96
N PRO A 19 -5.97 1.42 -5.25
CA PRO A 19 -5.76 0.09 -5.80
C PRO A 19 -7.10 -0.60 -6.09
N ALA A 20 -7.06 -1.68 -6.87
CA ALA A 20 -8.27 -2.49 -7.07
C ALA A 20 -8.74 -3.13 -5.76
N GLU A 21 -10.04 -3.47 -5.64
CA GLU A 21 -10.66 -3.83 -4.36
C GLU A 21 -9.98 -4.98 -3.60
N SER A 22 -9.47 -5.99 -4.32
CA SER A 22 -8.78 -7.14 -3.75
C SER A 22 -7.28 -7.17 -4.03
N GLU A 23 -6.71 -6.07 -4.51
CA GLU A 23 -5.28 -5.98 -4.81
C GLU A 23 -4.48 -5.80 -3.52
N ARG A 24 -3.51 -6.70 -3.30
CA ARG A 24 -2.55 -6.54 -2.21
C ARG A 24 -1.48 -5.55 -2.62
N VAL A 25 -1.28 -4.53 -1.80
CA VAL A 25 -0.35 -3.43 -2.05
C VAL A 25 0.49 -3.16 -0.82
N LEU A 26 1.66 -2.56 -1.02
CA LEU A 26 2.42 -1.95 0.06
C LEU A 26 1.82 -0.58 0.35
N LEU A 27 1.48 -0.30 1.60
CA LEU A 27 0.92 0.95 2.07
C LEU A 27 1.97 1.72 2.86
N PHE A 28 2.08 3.01 2.62
CA PHE A 28 2.95 3.91 3.38
C PHE A 28 2.12 4.76 4.34
N THR A 29 2.65 4.95 5.54
CA THR A 29 2.14 5.89 6.53
C THR A 29 3.23 6.88 6.96
N PRO A 30 2.96 8.20 6.96
CA PRO A 30 3.90 9.18 7.48
C PRO A 30 3.97 9.17 9.02
N TYR A 31 3.15 8.36 9.68
CA TYR A 31 3.08 8.28 11.14
C TYR A 31 3.89 7.09 11.64
N PRO A 32 4.53 7.18 12.82
CA PRO A 32 5.37 6.11 13.39
C PRO A 32 4.52 4.99 14.03
N ILE A 33 3.50 4.51 13.31
CA ILE A 33 2.57 3.46 13.77
C ILE A 33 3.26 2.09 13.75
N PHE A 34 4.18 1.89 12.80
CA PHE A 34 4.94 0.65 12.63
C PHE A 34 6.43 0.82 12.98
N GLY A 35 6.76 1.78 13.86
CA GLY A 35 8.15 2.13 14.14
C GLY A 35 8.85 2.69 12.90
N ASP A 36 10.06 2.19 12.61
CA ASP A 36 10.95 2.74 11.57
C ASP A 36 10.56 2.32 10.14
N ASP A 37 9.78 1.26 9.96
CA ASP A 37 9.48 0.73 8.63
C ASP A 37 8.45 1.58 7.85
N HIS A 38 7.61 2.36 8.57
CA HIS A 38 6.61 3.27 8.01
C HIS A 38 5.66 2.67 6.95
N ALA A 39 5.65 1.35 6.78
CA ALA A 39 4.91 0.68 5.73
C ALA A 39 4.41 -0.70 6.16
N CYS A 40 3.31 -1.13 5.57
CA CYS A 40 2.76 -2.48 5.78
C CYS A 40 2.04 -2.98 4.52
N ILE A 41 1.70 -4.26 4.47
CA ILE A 41 0.86 -4.80 3.38
C ILE A 41 -0.60 -4.62 3.74
N GLY A 42 -1.39 -4.09 2.79
CA GLY A 42 -2.82 -3.93 2.91
C GLY A 42 -3.52 -3.92 1.55
N ASN A 43 -4.67 -3.27 1.50
CA ASN A 43 -5.55 -3.20 0.34
C ASN A 43 -6.31 -1.85 0.30
N LYS A 44 -7.22 -1.68 -0.66
CA LYS A 44 -8.08 -0.49 -0.79
C LYS A 44 -8.85 -0.18 0.49
N GLU A 45 -9.43 -1.20 1.15
CA GLU A 45 -10.20 -1.03 2.38
C GLU A 45 -9.35 -0.46 3.51
N SER A 46 -8.09 -0.90 3.63
CA SER A 46 -7.16 -0.38 4.63
C SER A 46 -6.92 1.12 4.45
N ILE A 47 -6.78 1.58 3.20
CA ILE A 47 -6.58 3.01 2.87
C ILE A 47 -7.80 3.84 3.27
N THR A 48 -9.01 3.35 2.99
CA THR A 48 -10.25 4.13 3.14
C THR A 48 -10.81 4.10 4.57
N THR A 49 -10.55 3.03 5.32
CA THR A 49 -11.15 2.83 6.65
C THR A 49 -10.18 3.07 7.80
N CYS A 50 -8.87 2.86 7.59
CA CYS A 50 -7.90 2.99 8.66
C CYS A 50 -7.61 4.46 8.97
N THR A 51 -8.09 4.90 10.14
CA THR A 51 -7.91 6.26 10.62
C THR A 51 -7.29 6.25 12.00
N ALA A 52 -6.41 7.22 12.27
CA ALA A 52 -5.84 7.47 13.58
C ALA A 52 -6.26 8.84 14.10
N ARG A 53 -6.20 9.01 15.43
CA ARG A 53 -6.40 10.32 16.06
C ARG A 53 -5.05 10.97 16.33
N ILE A 54 -4.63 11.87 15.44
CA ILE A 54 -3.36 12.60 15.54
C ILE A 54 -3.67 14.06 15.85
N ASN A 55 -3.04 14.62 16.89
CA ASN A 55 -3.29 15.99 17.36
C ASN A 55 -4.79 16.32 17.52
N ARG A 56 -5.53 15.39 18.14
CA ARG A 56 -6.99 15.43 18.36
C ARG A 56 -7.86 15.37 17.10
N LYS A 57 -7.29 15.38 15.89
CA LYS A 57 -7.99 15.24 14.61
C LYS A 57 -8.01 13.78 14.15
N LYS A 58 -9.10 13.35 13.52
CA LYS A 58 -9.19 12.05 12.83
C LYS A 58 -8.56 12.20 11.45
N VAL A 59 -7.53 11.43 11.16
CA VAL A 59 -6.78 11.46 9.88
C VAL A 59 -6.67 10.05 9.31
N THR A 60 -6.61 9.93 7.99
CA THR A 60 -6.28 8.67 7.32
C THR A 60 -4.84 8.29 7.63
N VAL A 61 -4.62 7.01 7.91
CA VAL A 61 -3.29 6.49 8.29
C VAL A 61 -2.37 6.40 7.08
N PHE A 62 -2.91 5.91 5.97
CA PHE A 62 -2.15 5.64 4.76
C PHE A 62 -2.32 6.76 3.74
N THR A 63 -1.21 7.24 3.19
CA THR A 63 -1.21 8.35 2.22
C THR A 63 -0.77 7.92 0.84
N HIS A 64 0.05 6.88 0.75
CA HIS A 64 0.54 6.35 -0.52
C HIS A 64 0.48 4.83 -0.54
N TRP A 65 0.44 4.26 -1.74
CA TRP A 65 0.54 2.83 -1.95
C TRP A 65 1.41 2.50 -3.15
N MET A 66 1.88 1.26 -3.20
CA MET A 66 2.67 0.72 -4.30
C MET A 66 2.22 -0.72 -4.59
N PRO A 67 2.04 -1.12 -5.87
CA PRO A 67 1.70 -2.49 -6.20
C PRO A 67 2.81 -3.44 -5.76
N LEU A 68 2.42 -4.58 -5.18
CA LEU A 68 3.36 -5.64 -4.88
C LEU A 68 3.74 -6.40 -6.16
N PRO A 69 4.97 -6.92 -6.25
CA PRO A 69 5.31 -7.85 -7.32
C PRO A 69 4.37 -9.07 -7.26
N PRO A 70 4.02 -9.65 -8.41
CA PRO A 70 3.24 -10.88 -8.43
C PRO A 70 3.97 -11.98 -7.65
N LEU A 71 3.21 -12.81 -6.93
CA LEU A 71 3.78 -13.97 -6.25
C LEU A 71 4.49 -14.88 -7.25
N PRO A 72 5.67 -15.41 -6.93
CA PRO A 72 6.32 -16.39 -7.77
C PRO A 72 5.41 -17.61 -7.91
N THR A 73 5.07 -18.00 -9.15
CA THR A 73 4.28 -19.21 -9.42
C THR A 73 5.07 -20.50 -9.20
N LYS A 74 6.40 -20.41 -9.04
CA LYS A 74 7.27 -21.52 -8.66
C LYS A 74 7.99 -21.15 -7.37
N LEU A 75 7.46 -21.57 -6.23
CA LEU A 75 8.28 -21.79 -5.04
C LEU A 75 9.08 -23.06 -5.35
N THR A 76 10.32 -22.90 -5.79
CA THR A 76 11.18 -24.05 -6.09
C THR A 76 11.49 -24.73 -4.76
N GLN A 77 10.91 -25.90 -4.53
CA GLN A 77 11.39 -26.88 -3.56
C GLN A 77 12.27 -27.89 -4.28
#